data_AF-A0A562IGI7-F1
#
_entry.id   AF-A0A562IGI7-F1
#
_cell.length_a   1.000
_cell.length_b   1.000
_cell.length_c   1.000
_cell.angle_alpha   90.00
_cell.angle_beta   90.00
_cell.angle_gamma   90.00
#
_symmetry.space_group_name_H-M   'P 1'
#
loop_
_entity.id
_entity.type
_entity.pdbx_description
1 polymer ?
#
loop_
_entity_poly.entity_id
_entity_poly.type
_entity_poly.pdbx_seq_one_letter_code
_entity_poly.pdbx_strand_id
1 'polypeptide(L)'
;MAAGDRWLIDINRKATADWLRTDTPVLDYANAMVAARSASAGTAQADWQEHVDGKPQYSPPVPPLAPAKFTGGSYIAYGGKPLPECVDYATSVQRAAAPYVQSVAPNGAGTTAGMLGFMFWAAERPATRGIGTVPPNTCEAGAGAGASALSVPAPMPALRQS
;
A
#
# COMPACT_ATOMS: atom_id res chain seq x y z
N MET A 1 -6.60 5.36 1.13
CA MET A 1 -7.48 5.31 -0.05
C MET A 1 -7.91 3.87 -0.25
N ALA A 2 -9.15 3.63 -0.66
CA ALA A 2 -9.68 2.27 -0.86
C ALA A 2 -10.00 2.06 -2.34
N ALA A 3 -9.39 1.03 -2.94
CA ALA A 3 -9.66 0.62 -4.31
C ALA A 3 -11.03 -0.05 -4.42
N GLY A 4 -11.75 0.18 -5.52
CA GLY A 4 -13.07 -0.39 -5.77
C GLY A 4 -14.20 0.11 -4.86
N ASP A 5 -13.90 0.84 -3.79
CA ASP A 5 -14.90 1.33 -2.83
C ASP A 5 -15.65 2.55 -3.37
N ARG A 6 -16.91 2.33 -3.72
CA ARG A 6 -17.82 3.36 -4.26
C ARG A 6 -18.28 4.35 -3.20
N TRP A 7 -18.17 4.00 -1.91
CA TRP A 7 -18.66 4.82 -0.80
C TRP A 7 -17.66 5.87 -0.34
N LEU A 8 -16.38 5.70 -0.68
CA LEU A 8 -15.29 6.62 -0.30
C LEU A 8 -14.81 7.50 -1.46
N ILE A 9 -15.59 7.59 -2.54
CA ILE A 9 -15.19 8.30 -3.77
C ILE A 9 -14.93 9.78 -3.53
N ASP A 10 -15.76 10.46 -2.75
CA ASP A 10 -15.57 11.89 -2.47
C ASP A 10 -14.31 12.16 -1.64
N ILE A 11 -13.99 11.26 -0.69
CA ILE A 11 -12.75 11.33 0.10
C ILE A 11 -11.55 11.04 -0.80
N ASN A 12 -11.63 10.01 -1.66
CA ASN A 12 -10.57 9.71 -2.62
C ASN A 12 -10.34 10.91 -3.54
N ARG A 13 -11.40 11.56 -4.05
CA ARG A 13 -11.30 12.78 -4.86
C ARG A 13 -10.62 13.92 -4.11
N LYS A 14 -11.06 14.21 -2.88
CA LYS A 14 -10.46 15.27 -2.06
C LYS A 14 -8.98 15.00 -1.80
N ALA A 15 -8.64 13.76 -1.47
CA ALA A 15 -7.27 13.37 -1.19
C ALA A 15 -6.37 13.53 -2.43
N THR A 16 -6.80 13.04 -3.59
CA THR A 16 -5.99 13.12 -4.82
C THR A 16 -5.92 14.52 -5.40
N ALA A 17 -7.01 15.29 -5.35
CA ALA A 17 -7.06 16.64 -5.93
C ALA A 17 -6.38 17.71 -5.06
N ASP A 18 -6.45 17.58 -3.73
CA ASP A 18 -6.05 18.66 -2.83
C ASP A 18 -4.93 18.30 -1.87
N TRP A 19 -4.92 17.07 -1.32
CA TRP A 19 -4.02 16.74 -0.22
C TRP A 19 -2.71 16.08 -0.65
N LEU A 20 -2.78 15.21 -1.64
CA LEU A 20 -1.66 14.37 -2.10
C LEU A 20 -1.06 14.88 -3.41
N ARG A 21 -1.15 16.18 -3.66
CA ARG A 21 -0.54 16.82 -4.82
C ARG A 21 0.99 16.75 -4.77
N THR A 22 1.65 16.75 -5.92
CA THR A 22 3.12 16.72 -6.00
C THR A 22 3.77 18.08 -5.89
N ASP A 23 3.03 19.17 -6.13
CA ASP A 23 3.53 20.55 -6.12
C ASP A 23 3.27 21.28 -4.80
N THR A 24 2.07 21.11 -4.22
CA THR A 24 1.67 21.70 -2.94
C THR A 24 1.00 20.66 -2.04
N PRO A 25 1.74 19.66 -1.53
CA PRO A 25 1.17 18.63 -0.68
C PRO A 25 0.68 19.20 0.65
N VAL A 26 -0.50 18.75 1.09
CA VAL A 26 -0.98 18.92 2.48
C VAL A 26 -0.62 17.69 3.31
N LEU A 27 -0.64 16.51 2.68
CA LEU A 27 -0.23 15.24 3.25
C LEU A 27 0.94 14.69 2.43
N ASP A 28 1.91 14.10 3.10
CA ASP A 28 3.09 13.52 2.45
C ASP A 28 2.70 12.32 1.58
N TYR A 29 1.88 11.42 2.13
CA TYR A 29 1.41 10.21 1.45
C TYR A 29 0.14 9.64 2.07
N ALA A 30 -0.49 8.73 1.33
CA ALA A 30 -1.58 7.90 1.84
C ALA A 30 -1.24 6.40 1.77
N ASN A 31 -1.87 5.61 2.62
CA ASN A 31 -1.89 4.17 2.42
C ASN A 31 -3.01 3.79 1.45
N ALA A 32 -2.68 3.12 0.34
CA ALA A 32 -3.67 2.51 -0.54
C ALA A 32 -4.08 1.16 0.05
N MET A 33 -5.16 1.19 0.82
CA MET A 33 -5.72 -0.01 1.42
C MET A 33 -6.35 -0.88 0.33
N VAL A 34 -6.00 -2.15 0.38
CA VAL A 34 -6.59 -3.24 -0.39
C VAL A 34 -7.60 -4.00 0.48
N ALA A 35 -8.39 -4.88 -0.15
CA ALA A 35 -9.22 -5.82 0.60
C ALA A 35 -8.39 -6.61 1.62
N ALA A 36 -8.95 -6.89 2.80
CA ALA A 36 -8.20 -7.48 3.92
C ALA A 36 -7.62 -8.89 3.66
N ARG A 37 -7.99 -9.50 2.53
CA ARG A 37 -7.29 -10.59 1.86
C ARG A 37 -7.20 -10.26 0.38
N SER A 38 -6.14 -9.57 -0.05
CA SER A 38 -5.80 -9.59 -1.47
C SER A 38 -5.56 -11.03 -1.87
N ALA A 39 -6.43 -11.57 -2.73
CA ALA A 39 -6.37 -12.98 -3.12
C ALA A 39 -5.07 -13.34 -3.85
N SER A 40 -4.41 -12.34 -4.44
CA SER A 40 -3.13 -12.49 -5.15
C SER A 40 -2.42 -11.14 -5.29
N ALA A 41 -1.14 -11.18 -5.69
CA ALA A 41 -0.40 -10.00 -6.09
C ALA A 41 -1.03 -9.27 -7.28
N GLY A 42 -1.59 -9.99 -8.26
CA GLY A 42 -2.26 -9.37 -9.41
C GLY A 42 -3.49 -8.56 -8.99
N THR A 43 -4.27 -9.06 -8.03
CA THR A 43 -5.42 -8.31 -7.47
C THR A 43 -4.95 -7.05 -6.74
N ALA A 44 -3.91 -7.17 -5.89
CA ALA A 44 -3.37 -6.01 -5.18
C ALA A 44 -2.80 -4.95 -6.14
N GLN A 45 -2.10 -5.38 -7.20
CA GLN A 45 -1.59 -4.48 -8.24
C GLN A 45 -2.71 -3.78 -8.99
N ALA A 46 -3.80 -4.49 -9.35
CA ALA A 46 -4.95 -3.86 -10.00
C ALA A 46 -5.63 -2.82 -9.09
N ASP A 47 -5.76 -3.12 -7.79
CA ASP A 47 -6.29 -2.19 -6.79
C ASP A 47 -5.43 -0.92 -6.70
N TRP A 48 -4.10 -1.07 -6.67
CA TRP A 48 -3.18 0.08 -6.65
C TRP A 48 -3.15 0.84 -7.98
N GLN A 49 -3.23 0.13 -9.10
CA GLN A 49 -3.25 0.73 -10.44
C GLN A 49 -4.45 1.65 -10.62
N GLU A 50 -5.59 1.31 -10.03
CA GLU A 50 -6.77 2.17 -10.03
C GLU A 50 -6.50 3.55 -9.41
N HIS A 51 -5.60 3.63 -8.42
CA HIS A 51 -5.20 4.91 -7.84
C HIS A 51 -4.21 5.67 -8.74
N VAL A 52 -3.30 4.96 -9.38
CA VAL A 52 -2.39 5.55 -10.37
C VAL A 52 -3.18 6.14 -11.52
N ASP A 53 -4.21 5.45 -12.01
CA ASP A 53 -5.00 5.88 -13.18
C ASP A 53 -6.11 6.88 -12.82
N GLY A 54 -6.52 6.92 -11.54
CA GLY A 54 -7.70 7.65 -11.12
C GLY A 54 -9.00 7.00 -11.63
N LYS A 55 -10.10 7.75 -11.54
CA LYS A 55 -11.43 7.27 -11.94
C LYS A 55 -12.16 8.34 -12.77
N PRO A 56 -11.84 8.47 -14.07
CA PRO A 56 -12.45 9.47 -14.95
C PRO A 56 -13.94 9.26 -15.18
N GLN A 57 -14.47 8.05 -14.92
CA GLN A 57 -15.89 7.71 -15.08
C GLN A 57 -16.83 8.35 -14.05
N TYR A 58 -16.31 9.00 -13.00
CA TYR A 58 -17.14 9.70 -12.00
C TYR A 58 -17.34 11.17 -12.39
N SER A 59 -18.41 11.77 -11.88
CA SER A 59 -18.69 13.21 -12.03
C SER A 59 -18.90 13.85 -10.65
N PRO A 60 -17.97 14.69 -10.16
CA PRO A 60 -16.67 15.00 -10.76
C PRO A 60 -15.68 13.80 -10.75
N PRO A 61 -14.68 13.77 -11.66
CA PRO A 61 -13.74 12.65 -11.73
C PRO A 61 -12.82 12.60 -10.51
N VAL A 62 -12.25 11.43 -10.23
CA VAL A 62 -11.12 11.29 -9.31
C VAL A 62 -9.84 11.37 -10.16
N PRO A 63 -8.96 12.37 -9.97
CA PRO A 63 -7.74 12.47 -10.75
C PRO A 63 -6.75 11.35 -10.42
N PRO A 64 -5.81 11.06 -11.34
CA PRO A 64 -4.65 10.21 -11.08
C PRO A 64 -3.87 10.59 -9.82
N LEU A 65 -3.30 9.60 -9.14
CA LEU A 65 -2.38 9.83 -8.03
C LEU A 65 -0.95 9.45 -8.42
N ALA A 66 0.00 10.31 -8.09
CA ALA A 66 1.41 10.01 -8.29
C ALA A 66 1.82 8.77 -7.49
N PRO A 67 2.50 7.79 -8.10
CA PRO A 67 3.03 6.63 -7.39
C PRO A 67 3.85 6.99 -6.12
N ALA A 68 4.59 8.11 -6.16
CA ALA A 68 5.34 8.65 -5.02
C ALA A 68 4.49 9.14 -3.83
N LYS A 69 3.15 9.13 -3.93
CA LYS A 69 2.24 9.66 -2.90
C LYS A 69 1.45 8.59 -2.18
N PHE A 70 1.75 7.32 -2.43
CA PHE A 70 1.12 6.24 -1.67
C PHE A 70 1.97 4.99 -1.50
N THR A 71 1.62 4.23 -0.47
CA THR A 71 2.16 2.89 -0.18
C THR A 71 1.18 1.81 -0.61
N GLY A 72 1.69 0.65 -0.99
CA GLY A 72 0.91 -0.55 -1.21
C GLY A 72 0.49 -1.14 0.13
N GLY A 73 -0.76 -0.95 0.52
CA GLY A 73 -1.29 -1.52 1.75
C GLY A 73 -1.36 -3.03 1.65
N SER A 74 -0.93 -3.75 2.69
CA SER A 74 -1.14 -5.19 2.80
C SER A 74 -1.40 -5.61 4.23
N TYR A 75 -2.22 -6.63 4.45
CA TYR A 75 -2.43 -7.19 5.78
C TYR A 75 -1.33 -8.21 6.09
N ILE A 76 -0.81 -8.18 7.32
CA ILE A 76 0.11 -9.22 7.82
C ILE A 76 -0.63 -10.29 8.63
N ALA A 77 -1.85 -9.99 9.07
CA ALA A 77 -2.72 -10.91 9.78
C ALA A 77 -4.20 -10.60 9.51
N TYR A 78 -5.05 -11.62 9.43
CA TYR A 78 -6.49 -11.45 9.29
C TYR A 78 -7.26 -12.65 9.85
N GLY A 79 -8.44 -12.39 10.43
CA GLY A 79 -9.34 -13.45 10.91
C GLY A 79 -8.73 -14.39 11.95
N GLY A 80 -7.80 -13.89 12.77
CA GLY A 80 -7.09 -14.68 13.77
C GLY A 80 -6.00 -15.59 13.21
N LYS A 81 -5.52 -15.35 11.98
CA LYS A 81 -4.43 -16.11 11.36
C LYS A 81 -3.34 -15.18 10.82
N PRO A 82 -2.05 -15.57 10.92
CA PRO A 82 -1.00 -14.85 10.23
C PRO A 82 -1.13 -15.10 8.73
N LEU A 83 -0.81 -14.08 7.94
CA LEU A 83 -0.71 -14.18 6.49
C LEU A 83 0.76 -14.40 6.09
N PRO A 84 1.05 -14.83 4.85
CA PRO A 84 2.43 -14.98 4.37
C PRO A 84 3.29 -13.73 4.59
N GLU A 85 2.72 -12.54 4.49
CA GLU A 85 3.39 -11.27 4.79
C GLU A 85 3.94 -11.19 6.23
N CYS A 86 3.41 -12.00 7.15
CA CYS A 86 3.97 -12.19 8.50
C CYS A 86 4.90 -13.39 8.60
N VAL A 87 4.52 -14.56 8.07
CA VAL A 87 5.21 -15.83 8.40
C VAL A 87 6.09 -16.42 7.32
N ASP A 88 5.94 -15.99 6.06
CA ASP A 88 6.70 -16.55 4.93
C ASP A 88 6.77 -15.55 3.76
N TYR A 89 7.88 -14.80 3.71
CA TYR A 89 8.13 -13.87 2.60
C TYR A 89 8.10 -14.55 1.23
N ALA A 90 8.57 -15.81 1.14
CA ALA A 90 8.72 -16.50 -0.13
C ALA A 90 7.38 -16.71 -0.85
N THR A 91 6.27 -16.82 -0.11
CA THR A 91 4.92 -17.02 -0.64
C THR A 91 4.03 -15.77 -0.52
N SER A 92 4.59 -14.63 -0.08
CA SER A 92 3.85 -13.39 0.16
C SER A 92 3.51 -12.58 -1.08
N VAL A 93 2.44 -11.77 -0.99
CA VAL A 93 2.13 -10.73 -1.96
C VAL A 93 3.24 -9.68 -2.00
N GLN A 94 3.87 -9.37 -0.86
CA GLN A 94 5.00 -8.46 -0.78
C GLN A 94 6.11 -8.85 -1.77
N ARG A 95 6.54 -10.13 -1.76
CA ARG A 95 7.56 -10.62 -2.70
C ARG A 95 7.10 -10.52 -4.14
N ALA A 96 5.91 -11.04 -4.43
CA ALA A 96 5.41 -11.13 -5.80
C ALA A 96 5.09 -9.75 -6.41
N ALA A 97 4.72 -8.76 -5.61
CA ALA A 97 4.38 -7.42 -6.06
C ALA A 97 5.51 -6.39 -5.92
N ALA A 98 6.65 -6.76 -5.32
CA ALA A 98 7.78 -5.84 -5.15
C ALA A 98 8.24 -5.19 -6.47
N PRO A 99 8.35 -5.91 -7.61
CA PRO A 99 8.71 -5.27 -8.88
C PRO A 99 7.72 -4.16 -9.28
N TYR A 100 6.42 -4.40 -9.15
CA TYR A 100 5.39 -3.40 -9.44
C TYR A 100 5.52 -2.18 -8.53
N VAL A 101 5.66 -2.42 -7.21
CA VAL A 101 5.86 -1.35 -6.22
C VAL A 101 7.14 -0.56 -6.49
N GLN A 102 8.17 -1.16 -7.09
CA GLN A 102 9.41 -0.45 -7.41
C GLN A 102 9.34 0.32 -8.73
N SER A 103 8.49 -0.08 -9.68
CA SER A 103 8.59 0.39 -11.06
C SER A 103 7.32 0.95 -11.68
N VAL A 104 6.17 0.96 -11.00
CA VAL A 104 4.91 1.46 -11.59
C VAL A 104 5.08 2.90 -12.07
N ALA A 105 4.73 3.15 -13.33
CA ALA A 105 4.88 4.46 -13.96
C ALA A 105 3.76 5.41 -13.52
N PRO A 106 4.02 6.73 -13.42
CA PRO A 106 2.99 7.74 -13.29
C PRO A 106 2.01 7.73 -14.47
N ASN A 107 0.75 8.08 -14.21
CA ASN A 107 -0.26 8.30 -15.24
C ASN A 107 -0.88 9.70 -15.11
N GLY A 108 -0.13 10.74 -15.48
CA GLY A 108 -0.61 12.13 -15.45
C GLY A 108 -0.46 12.87 -14.11
N ALA A 109 0.01 12.21 -13.05
CA ALA A 109 0.39 12.84 -11.79
C ALA A 109 1.79 12.39 -11.34
N GLY A 110 2.70 13.34 -11.11
CA GLY A 110 4.11 13.05 -10.78
C GLY A 110 4.95 12.61 -11.97
N THR A 111 6.26 12.46 -11.75
CA THR A 111 7.24 12.14 -12.81
C THR A 111 8.14 10.95 -12.47
N THR A 112 8.17 10.49 -11.22
CA THR A 112 9.02 9.38 -10.80
C THR A 112 8.24 8.07 -10.70
N ALA A 113 8.84 6.99 -11.20
CA ALA A 113 8.27 5.65 -11.14
C ALA A 113 8.44 5.02 -9.73
N GLY A 114 7.63 4.00 -9.48
CA GLY A 114 7.56 3.25 -8.23
C GLY A 114 6.60 3.89 -7.23
N MET A 115 6.17 3.12 -6.24
CA MET A 115 5.41 3.51 -5.05
C MET A 115 6.35 3.74 -3.85
N LEU A 116 5.84 4.24 -2.72
CA LEU A 116 6.68 4.51 -1.54
C LEU A 116 7.18 3.24 -0.82
N GLY A 117 6.58 2.10 -1.14
CA GLY A 117 6.86 0.81 -0.51
C GLY A 117 5.56 0.15 -0.04
N PHE A 118 5.70 -0.83 0.85
CA PHE A 118 4.57 -1.50 1.49
C PHE A 118 4.28 -0.88 2.85
N MET A 119 2.99 -0.78 3.19
CA MET A 119 2.55 -0.44 4.55
C MET A 119 1.69 -1.57 5.08
N PHE A 120 2.12 -2.17 6.18
CA PHE A 120 1.46 -3.34 6.74
C PHE A 120 0.39 -2.98 7.76
N TRP A 121 -0.76 -3.63 7.65
CA TRP A 121 -1.89 -3.51 8.57
C TRP A 121 -2.00 -4.73 9.47
N ALA A 122 -2.57 -4.56 10.66
CA ALA A 122 -2.73 -5.57 11.70
C ALA A 122 -1.47 -5.84 12.53
N ALA A 123 -0.63 -4.81 12.73
CA ALA A 123 0.51 -4.86 13.63
C ALA A 123 0.10 -4.97 15.11
N GLU A 124 0.97 -5.57 15.90
CA GLU A 124 0.90 -5.75 17.34
C GLU A 124 -0.30 -6.53 17.87
N ARG A 125 -1.48 -5.93 18.07
CA ARG A 125 -2.69 -6.63 18.55
C ARG A 125 -3.95 -5.87 18.09
N PRO A 126 -4.38 -6.05 16.83
CA PRO A 126 -5.34 -5.18 16.15
C PRO A 126 -6.78 -5.28 16.69
N ALA A 127 -7.09 -6.34 17.44
CA ALA A 127 -8.38 -6.53 18.10
C ALA A 127 -8.24 -7.53 19.25
N THR A 128 -9.21 -7.55 20.17
CA THR A 128 -9.25 -8.50 21.30
C THR A 128 -9.21 -9.97 20.85
N ARG A 129 -9.76 -10.28 19.67
CA ARG A 129 -9.76 -11.63 19.05
C ARG A 129 -8.77 -11.75 17.88
N GLY A 130 -8.01 -10.69 17.59
CA GLY A 130 -6.99 -10.70 16.55
C GLY A 130 -5.74 -11.43 17.05
N ILE A 131 -5.01 -12.05 16.13
CA ILE A 131 -3.63 -12.43 16.45
C ILE A 131 -2.75 -11.20 16.39
N GLY A 132 -1.74 -11.20 17.24
CA GLY A 132 -0.78 -10.13 17.27
C GLY A 132 0.44 -10.38 16.40
N THR A 133 1.27 -9.35 16.24
CA THR A 133 2.65 -9.48 15.70
C THR A 133 3.71 -9.57 16.81
N VAL A 134 3.26 -9.80 18.03
CA VAL A 134 4.09 -10.12 19.19
C VAL A 134 4.23 -11.65 19.30
N PRO A 135 5.20 -12.18 20.08
CA PRO A 135 5.36 -13.61 20.24
C PRO A 135 4.02 -14.34 20.51
N PRO A 136 3.74 -15.43 19.79
CA PRO A 136 4.67 -16.19 18.92
C PRO A 136 4.78 -15.71 17.46
N ASN A 137 4.02 -14.71 17.03
CA ASN A 137 3.97 -14.28 15.61
C ASN A 137 4.80 -13.01 15.39
N THR A 138 6.12 -13.06 15.56
CA THR A 138 7.01 -11.87 15.48
C THR A 138 7.05 -11.20 14.09
N CYS A 139 6.49 -11.87 13.08
CA CYS A 139 6.53 -11.49 11.67
C CYS A 139 7.93 -11.32 11.04
N GLU A 140 8.97 -11.82 11.71
CA GLU A 140 10.34 -11.73 11.24
C GLU A 140 10.57 -12.56 9.97
N ALA A 141 9.85 -13.68 9.81
CA ALA A 141 9.96 -14.57 8.64
C ALA A 141 9.24 -14.04 7.38
N GLY A 142 8.28 -13.13 7.53
CA GLY A 142 7.58 -12.44 6.45
C GLY A 142 8.12 -11.03 6.25
N ALA A 143 7.64 -10.08 7.05
CA ALA A 143 8.00 -8.67 6.95
C ALA A 143 9.51 -8.43 7.17
N GLY A 144 10.13 -9.12 8.14
CA GLY A 144 11.57 -9.00 8.42
C GLY A 144 12.45 -9.56 7.29
N ALA A 145 12.14 -10.76 6.81
CA ALA A 145 12.80 -11.38 5.66
C ALA A 145 12.60 -10.53 4.39
N GLY A 146 11.41 -9.97 4.20
CA GLY A 146 11.12 -9.06 3.10
C GLY A 146 11.89 -7.74 3.20
N ALA A 147 12.03 -7.17 4.39
CA ALA A 147 12.87 -5.98 4.60
C ALA A 147 14.33 -6.25 4.23
N SER A 148 14.85 -7.43 4.59
CA SER A 148 16.20 -7.86 4.21
C SER A 148 16.35 -8.10 2.70
N ALA A 149 15.39 -8.81 2.10
CA ALA A 149 15.41 -9.13 0.67
C ALA A 149 15.24 -7.89 -0.24
N LEU A 150 14.54 -6.87 0.25
CA LEU A 150 14.34 -5.60 -0.45
C LEU A 150 15.35 -4.52 -0.03
N SER A 151 16.35 -4.87 0.79
CA SER A 151 17.41 -3.97 1.27
C SER A 151 16.84 -2.68 1.89
N VAL A 152 15.78 -2.81 2.69
CA VAL A 152 15.15 -1.64 3.35
C VAL A 152 16.14 -1.04 4.35
N PRO A 153 16.48 0.26 4.21
CA PRO A 153 17.45 0.91 5.10
C PRO A 153 16.93 1.01 6.54
N ALA A 154 17.83 0.77 7.50
CA ALA A 154 17.60 0.96 8.93
C ALA A 154 18.72 1.87 9.50
N PRO A 155 18.40 3.09 9.99
CA PRO A 155 17.07 3.69 10.08
C PRO A 155 16.48 4.05 8.70
N MET A 156 15.15 4.06 8.60
CA MET A 156 14.46 4.43 7.37
C MET A 156 14.67 5.93 7.09
N PRO A 157 15.15 6.32 5.89
CA PRO A 157 15.26 7.72 5.50
C PRO A 157 13.88 8.33 5.28
N ALA A 158 13.83 9.65 5.13
CA ALA A 158 12.61 10.32 4.73
C ALA A 158 12.07 9.72 3.41
N LEU A 159 10.77 9.44 3.36
CA LEU A 159 10.12 8.95 2.16
C LEU A 159 10.19 10.00 1.06
N ARG A 160 10.42 9.56 -0.19
CA ARG A 160 10.44 10.49 -1.33
C ARG A 160 9.10 11.21 -1.45
N GLN A 161 9.16 12.50 -1.79
CA GLN A 161 7.96 13.34 -1.88
C GLN A 161 7.53 13.62 -3.33
N SER A 162 8.33 13.20 -4.31
CA SER A 162 8.14 13.46 -5.75
C SER A 162 8.80 12.40 -6.60
#